data_AF-A0A2V2F166-F1
#
_entry.id   AF-A0A2V2F166-F1
#
_cell.length_a   1.000
_cell.length_b   1.000
_cell.length_c   1.000
_cell.angle_alpha   90.00
_cell.angle_beta   90.00
_cell.angle_gamma   90.00
#
_symmetry.space_group_name_H-M   'P 1'
#
loop_
_entity.id
_entity.type
_entity.pdbx_description
1 polymer ?
#
loop_
_entity_poly.entity_id
_entity_poly.type
_entity_poly.pdbx_seq_one_letter_code
_entity_poly.pdbx_strand_id
1 'polypeptide(L)' 'MNGYHKATRFVTRIVVGSIFAIFFGKWVDEQLHTTPWIMIALLLYVLFGSLYLLIRETSKNG' A
#
# COMPACT_ATOMS: atom_id res chain seq x y z
N MET A 1 15.55 2.42 -22.67
CA MET A 1 14.16 2.13 -22.27
C MET A 1 14.03 1.93 -20.74
N ASN A 2 14.46 2.91 -19.92
CA ASN A 2 14.72 2.71 -18.46
C ASN A 2 13.69 3.30 -17.48
N GLY A 3 12.63 3.99 -17.96
CA GLY A 3 11.59 4.57 -17.09
C GLY A 3 10.53 3.56 -16.62
N TYR A 4 10.16 2.63 -17.50
CA TYR A 4 9.06 1.69 -17.27
C TYR A 4 9.34 0.73 -16.11
N HIS A 5 10.58 0.27 -15.92
CA HIS A 5 10.94 -0.65 -14.84
C HIS A 5 10.77 -0.06 -13.43
N LYS A 6 11.00 1.25 -13.25
CA LYS A 6 10.80 1.90 -11.95
C LYS A 6 9.31 2.12 -11.68
N ALA A 7 8.56 2.54 -12.70
CA ALA A 7 7.12 2.75 -12.60
C ALA A 7 6.37 1.43 -12.32
N THR A 8 6.70 0.34 -13.01
CA THR A 8 6.08 -0.96 -12.77
C THR A 8 6.35 -1.44 -11.35
N ARG A 9 7.58 -1.32 -10.83
CA ARG A 9 7.90 -1.72 -9.45
C ARG A 9 7.07 -0.96 -8.40
N PHE A 10 6.82 0.32 -8.65
CA PHE A 10 6.00 1.16 -7.78
C PHE A 10 4.52 0.75 -7.82
N VAL A 11 3.97 0.62 -9.03
CA VAL A 11 2.59 0.19 -9.25
C VAL A 11 2.36 -1.21 -8.68
N THR A 12 3.27 -2.15 -8.89
CA THR A 12 3.16 -3.51 -8.35
C THR A 12 3.14 -3.51 -6.82
N ARG A 13 3.95 -2.69 -6.13
CA ARG A 13 3.89 -2.58 -4.66
C ARG A 13 2.56 -2.02 -4.18
N ILE A 14 2.04 -0.99 -4.83
CA ILE A 14 0.73 -0.40 -4.47
C ILE A 14 -0.38 -1.41 -4.69
N VAL A 15 -0.42 -2.07 -5.85
CA VAL A 15 -1.46 -3.06 -6.18
C VAL A 15 -1.42 -4.23 -5.22
N VAL A 16 -0.24 -4.83 -4.99
CA VAL A 16 -0.09 -5.96 -4.07
C VAL A 16 -0.43 -5.54 -2.64
N GLY A 17 0.08 -4.39 -2.18
CA GLY A 17 -0.23 -3.86 -0.85
C GLY A 17 -1.73 -3.59 -0.66
N SER A 18 -2.41 -3.07 -1.68
CA SER A 18 -3.85 -2.77 -1.62
C SER A 18 -4.69 -4.05 -1.60
N ILE A 19 -4.33 -5.06 -2.39
CA ILE A 19 -5.02 -6.37 -2.36
C ILE A 19 -4.87 -7.01 -0.98
N PHE A 20 -3.65 -7.00 -0.41
CA PHE A 20 -3.42 -7.48 0.95
C PHE A 20 -4.21 -6.69 2.00
N ALA A 21 -4.23 -5.35 1.89
CA ALA A 21 -4.97 -4.50 2.80
C ALA A 21 -6.48 -4.75 2.76
N ILE A 22 -7.05 -4.97 1.57
CA ILE A 22 -8.48 -5.27 1.41
C ILE A 22 -8.80 -6.65 1.99
N PHE A 23 -8.01 -7.68 1.66
CA PHE A 23 -8.27 -9.04 2.11
C PHE A 23 -8.11 -9.18 3.62
N PHE A 24 -7.01 -8.64 4.16
CA PHE A 24 -6.71 -8.70 5.59
C PHE A 24 -7.62 -7.77 6.39
N GLY A 25 -7.89 -6.55 5.87
CA GLY A 25 -8.81 -5.59 6.48
C GLY A 25 -10.23 -6.13 6.58
N LYS A 26 -10.77 -6.71 5.49
CA LYS A 26 -12.10 -7.34 5.52
C LYS A 26 -12.16 -8.54 6.46
N TRP A 27 -11.13 -9.40 6.47
CA TRP A 27 -11.11 -10.56 7.36
C TRP A 27 -11.07 -10.15 8.83
N VAL A 28 -10.29 -9.12 9.17
CA VAL A 28 -10.23 -8.60 10.54
C VAL A 28 -11.51 -7.85 10.93
N ASP A 29 -12.07 -7.05 10.02
CA ASP A 29 -13.35 -6.35 10.26
C ASP A 29 -14.50 -7.36 10.46
N GLU A 30 -14.53 -8.48 9.71
CA GLU A 30 -15.51 -9.57 9.91
C GLU A 30 -15.33 -10.28 11.26
N GLN A 31 -14.10 -10.50 11.71
CA GLN A 31 -13.84 -11.17 13.00
C GLN A 31 -14.16 -10.29 14.21
N LEU A 32 -14.00 -8.97 14.09
CA LEU A 32 -14.18 -8.03 15.20
C LEU A 32 -15.58 -7.39 15.24
N HIS A 33 -16.44 -7.67 14.25
CA HIS A 33 -17.78 -7.07 14.10
C HIS A 33 -17.79 -5.53 14.16
N THR A 34 -16.63 -4.89 13.99
CA THR A 34 -16.46 -3.45 14.01
C THR A 34 -16.79 -2.86 12.64
N THR A 35 -17.34 -1.65 12.63
CA THR A 35 -17.45 -0.78 11.44
C THR A 35 -16.07 -0.71 10.75
N PRO A 36 -15.98 -0.45 9.42
CA PRO A 36 -14.82 -0.81 8.58
C PRO A 36 -13.60 0.11 8.77
N TRP A 37 -13.21 0.34 10.02
CA TRP A 37 -12.13 1.21 10.45
C TRP A 37 -10.79 0.55 10.24
N ILE A 38 -10.67 -0.77 10.39
CA ILE A 38 -9.41 -1.48 10.24
C ILE A 38 -9.05 -1.58 8.76
N MET A 39 -10.02 -1.84 7.88
CA MET A 39 -9.80 -1.75 6.44
C MET A 39 -9.33 -0.33 6.03
N ILE A 40 -9.93 0.73 6.57
CA ILE A 40 -9.51 2.11 6.29
C ILE A 40 -8.10 2.37 6.81
N ALA A 41 -7.76 1.89 8.02
CA ALA A 41 -6.43 2.04 8.60
C ALA A 41 -5.35 1.30 7.80
N LEU A 42 -5.63 0.08 7.31
CA LEU A 42 -4.72 -0.67 6.44
C LEU A 42 -4.54 0.01 5.07
N LEU A 43 -5.61 0.55 4.49
CA LEU A 43 -5.51 1.32 3.25
C LEU A 43 -4.66 2.59 3.44
N LEU A 44 -4.85 3.30 4.55
CA LEU A 44 -4.01 4.44 4.92
C LEU A 44 -2.55 4.01 5.06
N TYR A 45 -2.29 2.89 5.76
CA TYR A 45 -0.94 2.36 5.94
C TYR A 45 -0.26 2.05 4.59
N VAL A 46 -0.98 1.45 3.63
CA VAL A 46 -0.45 1.17 2.29
C VAL A 46 -0.16 2.45 1.51
N LEU A 47 -1.04 3.45 1.60
CA LEU A 47 -0.85 4.75 0.95
C LEU A 47 0.38 5.48 1.51
N PHE A 48 0.45 5.65 2.83
CA PHE A 48 1.58 6.31 3.49
C PHE A 48 2.88 5.51 3.34
N GLY A 49 2.83 4.19 3.43
CA GLY A 49 3.98 3.31 3.24
C GLY A 49 4.54 3.42 1.82
N SER A 50 3.67 3.43 0.81
CA SER A 50 4.07 3.60 -0.59
C SER A 50 4.64 5.00 -0.86
N LEU A 51 4.03 6.04 -0.28
CA LEU A 51 4.51 7.42 -0.38
C LEU A 51 5.87 7.60 0.30
N TYR A 52 6.06 7.05 1.50
CA TYR A 52 7.33 7.06 2.22
C TYR A 52 8.44 6.38 1.42
N LEU A 53 8.13 5.23 0.81
CA LEU A 53 9.09 4.48 0.02
C LEU A 53 9.47 5.25 -1.27
N LEU A 54 8.52 5.97 -1.88
CA LEU A 54 8.78 6.85 -3.03
C LEU A 54 9.69 8.03 -2.67
N ILE A 55 9.41 8.70 -1.54
CA ILE A 55 10.23 9.81 -1.03
C ILE A 55 11.63 9.30 -0.69
N ARG A 56 11.75 8.12 -0.06
CA ARG A 56 13.03 7.52 0.28
C ARG A 56 13.83 7.09 -0.96
N GLU A 57 13.18 6.53 -1.98
CA GLU A 57 13.83 6.16 -3.25
C GLU A 57 14.24 7.39 -4.08
N THR A 58 13.47 8.49 -4.00
CA THR A 58 13.83 9.79 -4.61
C THR A 58 14.99 10.44 -3.87
N SER A 59 14.93 10.51 -2.54
CA SER A 59 15.97 11.10 -1.68
C SER A 59 17.30 10.34 -1.70
N LYS A 60 17.29 9.03 -2.02
CA LYS A 60 18.51 8.22 -2.11
C LYS A 60 19.17 8.29 -3.49
N ASN A 61 18.49 8.87 -4.49
CA ASN A 61 18.99 9.05 -5.87
C ASN A 61 19.23 10.53 -6.24
N GLY A 62 19.06 11.47 -5.30
CA GLY A 62 19.42 12.89 -5.45
C GLY A 62 20.58 13.21 -4.52
#